data_AF-A0A3D5JV04-F1
#
_entry.id   AF-A0A3D5JV04-F1
#
_cell.length_a   1.000
_cell.length_b   1.000
_cell.length_c   1.000
_cell.angle_alpha   90.00
_cell.angle_beta   90.00
_cell.angle_gamma   90.00
#
_symmetry.space_group_name_H-M   'P 1'
#
loop_
_entity.id
_entity.type
_entity.pdbx_description
1 polymer ?
#
loop_
_entity_poly.entity_id
_entity_poly.type
_entity_poly.pdbx_seq_one_letter_code
_entity_poly.pdbx_strand_id
1 'polypeptide(L)'
;MNRPLTVSLTGLPLGWLLLALMGSAASMTAQVTATLEVDKSRLLPREKFNVSLKIVNFSGQTLVLGEDNDWLQLEIETETGEVLTPIAEPPKVEGRFTVESSIRA
;
A
#
# COMPACT_ATOMS: atom_id res chain seq x y z
N MET A 1 68.46 24.02 -3.28
CA MET A 1 67.17 24.21 -2.59
C MET A 1 66.13 24.42 -3.68
N ASN A 2 65.29 23.42 -3.96
CA ASN A 2 64.13 23.40 -4.88
C ASN A 2 63.83 21.94 -5.28
N ARG A 3 62.65 21.40 -4.94
CA ARG A 3 61.76 20.62 -5.84
C ARG A 3 60.35 20.58 -5.23
N PRO A 4 59.28 20.87 -6.00
CA PRO A 4 57.91 20.80 -5.54
C PRO A 4 57.41 19.35 -5.50
N LEU A 5 56.58 19.02 -4.50
CA LEU A 5 55.88 17.75 -4.41
C LEU A 5 54.76 17.73 -5.46
N THR A 6 55.00 17.04 -6.57
CA THR A 6 53.95 16.67 -7.53
C THR A 6 53.09 15.58 -6.90
N VAL A 7 51.89 15.93 -6.45
CA VAL A 7 50.84 14.96 -6.11
C VAL A 7 50.16 14.55 -7.41
N SER A 8 50.37 13.30 -7.82
CA SER A 8 49.65 12.69 -8.93
C SER A 8 48.27 12.26 -8.43
N LEU A 9 47.22 12.92 -8.91
CA LEU A 9 45.82 12.58 -8.58
C LEU A 9 45.33 11.51 -9.57
N THR A 10 45.71 10.26 -9.35
CA THR A 10 45.12 9.12 -10.05
C THR A 10 44.23 8.34 -9.09
N GLY A 11 42.92 8.44 -9.26
CA GLY A 11 42.00 7.54 -8.55
C GLY A 11 40.59 8.07 -8.37
N LEU A 12 39.84 8.28 -9.45
CA LEU A 12 38.39 8.48 -9.33
C LEU A 12 37.61 7.73 -10.43
N PRO A 13 37.28 6.45 -10.20
CA PRO A 13 35.99 5.93 -10.63
C PRO A 13 35.02 5.72 -9.45
N LEU A 14 35.49 5.79 -8.19
CA LEU A 14 34.64 5.55 -7.02
C LEU A 14 33.55 6.62 -6.81
N GLY A 15 33.85 7.88 -7.15
CA GLY A 15 32.91 8.99 -6.97
C GLY A 15 31.65 8.84 -7.84
N TRP A 16 31.79 8.26 -9.03
CA TRP A 16 30.65 8.04 -9.94
C TRP A 16 29.79 6.84 -9.50
N LEU A 17 30.41 5.83 -8.88
CA LEU A 17 29.68 4.68 -8.33
C LEU A 17 28.80 5.09 -7.14
N LEU A 18 29.25 6.04 -6.32
CA LEU A 18 28.50 6.58 -5.19
C LEU A 18 27.32 7.46 -5.63
N LEU A 19 27.45 8.25 -6.70
CA LEU A 19 26.33 9.02 -7.26
C LEU A 19 25.27 8.13 -7.94
N ALA A 20 25.68 7.02 -8.56
CA ALA A 20 24.73 6.07 -9.15
C ALA A 20 23.86 5.35 -8.09
N LEU A 21 24.42 5.10 -6.89
CA LEU A 21 23.67 4.48 -5.79
C LEU A 21 22.60 5.39 -5.18
N MET A 22 22.79 6.71 -5.20
CA MET A 22 21.81 7.67 -4.68
C MET A 22 20.64 7.94 -5.63
N GLY A 23 20.70 7.50 -6.89
CA GLY A 23 19.64 7.68 -7.88
C GLY A 23 18.53 6.62 -7.83
N SER A 24 18.70 5.53 -7.06
CA SER A 24 17.72 4.43 -6.96
C SER A 24 16.77 4.58 -5.77
N ALA A 25 16.27 5.78 -5.52
CA ALA A 25 15.01 5.94 -4.80
C ALA A 25 13.85 5.77 -5.79
N ALA A 26 13.81 4.63 -6.48
CA ALA A 26 12.66 4.26 -7.29
C ALA A 26 11.47 4.16 -6.33
N SER A 27 10.51 5.07 -6.47
CA SER A 27 9.30 5.13 -5.66
C SER A 27 8.71 3.73 -5.49
N MET A 28 8.77 3.19 -4.28
CA MET A 28 8.04 1.98 -3.93
C MET A 28 6.56 2.30 -4.07
N THR A 29 5.99 2.01 -5.24
CA THR A 29 4.55 2.09 -5.44
C THR A 29 3.87 1.15 -4.44
N ALA A 30 2.70 1.53 -3.91
CA ALA A 30 1.96 0.71 -2.95
C ALA A 30 1.86 -0.73 -3.46
N GLN A 31 2.49 -1.64 -2.71
CA GLN A 31 2.63 -3.05 -3.08
C GLN A 31 1.32 -3.82 -2.88
N VAL A 32 0.41 -3.29 -2.07
CA VAL A 32 -0.95 -3.79 -1.88
C VAL A 32 -1.89 -2.61 -2.06
N THR A 33 -2.95 -2.78 -2.86
CA THR A 33 -3.98 -1.76 -3.09
C THR A 33 -5.31 -2.32 -2.64
N ALA A 34 -5.98 -1.59 -1.74
CA ALA A 34 -7.34 -1.89 -1.30
C ALA A 34 -8.27 -0.80 -1.86
N THR A 35 -9.25 -1.20 -2.66
CA THR A 35 -10.25 -0.30 -3.23
C THR A 35 -11.61 -0.67 -2.67
N LEU A 36 -12.28 0.31 -2.07
CA LEU A 36 -13.65 0.17 -1.60
C LEU A 36 -14.62 0.65 -2.68
N GLU A 37 -15.59 -0.18 -3.03
CA GLU A 37 -16.64 0.14 -3.98
C GLU A 37 -18.00 0.01 -3.29
N VAL A 38 -18.83 1.04 -3.39
CA VAL A 38 -20.21 1.03 -2.87
C VAL A 38 -21.16 0.85 -4.05
N ASP A 39 -22.11 -0.07 -3.93
CA ASP A 39 -23.03 -0.44 -5.01
C ASP A 39 -23.98 0.70 -5.44
N LYS A 40 -24.13 1.73 -4.59
CA LYS A 40 -25.05 2.86 -4.77
C LYS A 40 -24.38 4.18 -4.44
N SER A 41 -24.64 5.19 -5.27
CA SER A 41 -24.19 6.57 -5.06
C SER A 41 -25.13 7.41 -4.19
N ARG A 42 -26.35 6.91 -3.94
CA ARG A 42 -27.36 7.55 -3.08
C ARG A 42 -28.11 6.49 -2.31
N LEU A 43 -28.30 6.73 -1.02
CA LEU A 43 -29.01 5.84 -0.09
C LEU A 43 -30.23 6.56 0.47
N LEU A 44 -31.35 5.85 0.58
CA LEU A 44 -32.51 6.30 1.34
C LEU A 44 -32.30 6.06 2.84
N PRO A 45 -33.03 6.77 3.72
CA PRO A 45 -33.01 6.47 5.14
C PRO A 45 -33.34 4.99 5.41
N ARG A 46 -32.47 4.32 6.17
CA ARG A 46 -32.60 2.91 6.57
C ARG A 46 -32.54 1.91 5.41
N GLU A 47 -32.04 2.32 4.26
CA GLU A 47 -31.80 1.43 3.13
C GLU A 47 -30.57 0.55 3.38
N LYS A 48 -30.66 -0.71 2.96
CA LYS A 48 -29.51 -1.62 2.92
C LYS A 48 -28.75 -1.45 1.61
N PHE A 49 -27.42 -1.49 1.70
CA PHE A 49 -26.52 -1.38 0.57
C PHE A 49 -25.33 -2.30 0.77
N ASN A 50 -24.65 -2.59 -0.33
CA ASN A 50 -23.50 -3.49 -0.32
C ASN A 50 -22.22 -2.71 -0.60
N VAL A 51 -21.15 -3.17 0.05
CA VAL A 51 -19.81 -2.64 -0.15
C VAL A 51 -18.90 -3.80 -0.56
N SER A 52 -18.08 -3.55 -1.57
CA SER A 52 -17.09 -4.49 -2.09
C SER A 52 -15.69 -3.99 -1.78
N LEU A 53 -14.87 -4.83 -1.17
CA LEU A 53 -13.45 -4.57 -0.99
C LEU A 53 -12.65 -5.35 -2.03
N LYS A 54 -11.98 -4.63 -2.93
CA LYS A 54 -11.06 -5.22 -3.90
C LYS A 54 -9.63 -5.06 -3.42
N ILE A 55 -8.94 -6.19 -3.25
CA ILE A 55 -7.53 -6.22 -2.86
C ILE A 55 -6.70 -6.67 -4.06
N VAL A 56 -5.72 -5.87 -4.44
CA VAL A 56 -4.74 -6.19 -5.48
C VAL A 56 -3.37 -6.24 -4.85
N ASN A 57 -2.67 -7.36 -5.04
CA ASN A 57 -1.37 -7.63 -4.44
C ASN A 57 -0.27 -7.66 -5.51
N PHE A 58 0.74 -6.82 -5.34
CA PHE A 58 1.96 -6.74 -6.14
C PHE A 58 3.24 -6.88 -5.28
N SER A 59 3.12 -7.34 -4.03
CA SER A 59 4.20 -7.37 -3.04
C SER A 59 5.30 -8.41 -3.29
N GLY A 60 5.10 -9.30 -4.26
CA GLY A 60 5.97 -10.47 -4.46
C GLY A 60 5.74 -11.59 -3.45
N GLN A 61 4.83 -11.41 -2.49
CA GLN A 61 4.49 -12.39 -1.46
C GLN A 61 3.00 -12.73 -1.53
N THR A 62 2.62 -13.95 -1.15
CA THR A 62 1.21 -14.32 -1.01
C THR A 62 0.66 -13.73 0.29
N LEU A 63 -0.45 -13.00 0.21
CA LEU A 63 -1.16 -12.52 1.39
C LEU A 63 -2.17 -13.58 1.84
N VAL A 64 -2.20 -13.84 3.14
CA VAL A 64 -3.21 -14.69 3.79
C VAL A 64 -4.12 -13.76 4.60
N LEU A 65 -5.42 -13.82 4.33
CA LEU A 65 -6.45 -12.99 4.99
C LEU A 65 -7.57 -13.90 5.51
N GLY A 66 -8.35 -13.41 6.47
CA GLY A 66 -9.48 -14.16 7.04
C GLY A 66 -9.07 -15.36 7.91
N GLU A 67 -7.88 -15.34 8.52
CA GLU A 67 -7.47 -16.36 9.50
C GLU A 67 -8.30 -16.27 10.78
N ASP A 68 -8.68 -15.05 11.17
CA ASP A 68 -9.71 -14.76 12.16
C ASP A 68 -10.86 -13.96 11.51
N ASN A 69 -11.96 -13.80 12.25
CA ASN A 69 -13.15 -13.09 11.78
C ASN A 69 -13.07 -11.56 11.98
N ASP A 70 -11.96 -11.03 12.52
CA ASP A 70 -11.79 -9.62 12.85
C ASP A 70 -10.78 -8.93 11.91
N TRP A 71 -10.35 -9.62 10.84
CA TRP A 71 -9.42 -9.14 9.83
C TRP A 71 -9.90 -7.92 9.03
N LEU A 72 -11.21 -7.65 9.02
CA LEU A 72 -11.82 -6.53 8.31
C LEU A 72 -12.79 -5.77 9.22
N GLN A 73 -12.50 -4.48 9.42
CA GLN A 73 -13.38 -3.54 10.10
C GLN A 73 -13.79 -2.43 9.13
N LEU A 74 -15.07 -2.07 9.14
CA LEU A 74 -15.62 -0.99 8.32
C LEU A 74 -16.22 0.06 9.25
N GLU A 75 -15.81 1.31 9.05
CA GLU A 75 -16.36 2.48 9.74
C GLU A 75 -17.02 3.39 8.72
N ILE A 76 -18.11 4.03 9.12
CA ILE A 76 -18.81 5.02 8.30
C ILE A 76 -18.59 6.37 8.96
N GLU A 77 -17.98 7.29 8.23
CA GLU A 77 -17.68 8.64 8.69
C GLU A 77 -18.54 9.65 7.92
N THR A 78 -19.03 10.69 8.61
CA THR A 78 -19.70 11.81 7.96
C THR A 78 -18.69 12.74 7.29
N GLU A 79 -19.16 13.63 6.41
CA GLU A 79 -18.30 14.66 5.80
C GLU A 79 -17.63 15.59 6.84
N THR A 80 -18.20 15.71 8.04
CA THR A 80 -17.64 16.51 9.14
C THR A 80 -16.66 15.72 10.01
N GLY A 81 -16.41 14.45 9.71
CA GLY A 81 -15.47 13.60 10.43
C GLY A 81 -16.06 12.86 11.64
N GLU A 82 -17.38 12.75 11.73
CA GLU A 82 -18.05 12.01 12.81
C GLU A 82 -18.18 10.54 12.42
N VAL A 83 -17.63 9.63 13.23
CA VAL A 83 -17.82 8.20 13.06
C VAL A 83 -19.22 7.81 13.52
N LEU A 84 -20.03 7.28 12.60
CA LEU A 84 -21.39 6.84 12.86
C LEU A 84 -21.39 5.49 13.56
N THR A 85 -22.18 5.38 14.64
CA THR A 85 -22.42 4.10 15.30
C THR A 85 -23.35 3.23 14.45
N PRO A 86 -22.95 2.00 14.09
CA PRO A 86 -23.81 1.09 13.35
C PRO A 86 -25.10 0.77 14.12
N ILE A 87 -26.24 0.76 13.41
CA ILE A 87 -27.54 0.34 13.99
C ILE A 87 -27.64 -1.17 14.20
N ALA A 88 -26.75 -1.94 13.57
CA ALA A 88 -26.59 -3.38 13.70
C ALA A 88 -25.15 -3.75 13.33
N GLU A 89 -24.65 -4.84 13.90
CA GLU A 89 -23.34 -5.37 13.54
C GLU A 89 -23.32 -5.79 12.07
N PRO A 90 -22.33 -5.37 11.27
CA PRO A 90 -22.14 -5.89 9.92
C PRO A 90 -21.91 -7.41 9.95
N PRO A 91 -22.35 -8.15 8.93
CA PRO A 91 -21.99 -9.56 8.82
C PRO A 91 -20.47 -9.69 8.72
N LYS A 92 -19.90 -10.59 9.53
CA LYS A 92 -18.45 -10.87 9.49
C LYS A 92 -18.07 -11.51 8.15
N VAL A 93 -16.89 -11.16 7.64
CA VAL A 93 -16.35 -11.84 6.46
C VAL A 93 -15.54 -13.03 6.91
N GLU A 94 -16.13 -14.21 6.78
CA GLU A 94 -15.56 -15.46 7.29
C GLU A 94 -14.73 -16.19 6.24
N GLY A 95 -13.79 -16.99 6.72
CA GLY A 95 -13.05 -17.94 5.92
C GLY A 95 -11.69 -17.41 5.46
N ARG A 96 -10.68 -18.26 5.65
CA ARG A 96 -9.32 -18.00 5.22
C ARG A 96 -9.22 -18.04 3.71
N PHE A 97 -8.57 -17.03 3.13
CA PHE A 97 -8.27 -16.99 1.71
C PHE A 97 -6.88 -16.41 1.43
N THR A 98 -6.38 -16.67 0.23
CA THR A 98 -5.06 -16.23 -0.22
C THR A 98 -5.18 -15.29 -1.40
N VAL A 99 -4.40 -14.21 -1.39
CA VAL A 99 -4.26 -13.30 -2.53
C VAL A 99 -2.83 -13.42 -3.05
N GLU A 100 -2.67 -14.08 -4.19
CA GLU A 100 -1.38 -14.26 -4.84
C GLU A 100 -0.82 -12.92 -5.33
N SER A 101 0.51 -12.81 -5.39
CA SER A 101 1.13 -11.63 -5.98
C SER A 101 0.96 -11.68 -7.50
N SER A 102 0.44 -10.59 -8.05
CA SER A 102 0.39 -10.32 -9.47
C SER A 102 1.63 -9.56 -9.93
N ILE A 103 1.80 -9.42 -11.24
CA ILE A 103 2.81 -8.58 -11.88
C ILE A 103 2.08 -7.47 -12.65
N ARG A 104 2.56 -6.22 -12.59
CA ARG A 104 2.07 -5.15 -13.45
C ARG A 104 2.68 -5.34 -14.84
N ALA A 105 1.83 -5.43 -15.88
CA ALA A 105 2.26 -5.51 -17.28
C ALA A 105 2.82 -4.16 -17.78
#